data_AF-A0A8J2VRJ0-F1
#
_entry.id   AF-A0A8J2VRJ0-F1
#
_cell.length_a   1.000
_cell.length_b   1.000
_cell.length_c   1.000
_cell.angle_alpha   90.00
_cell.angle_beta   90.00
_cell.angle_gamma   90.00
#
_symmetry.space_group_name_H-M   'P 1'
#
loop_
_entity.id
_entity.type
_entity.pdbx_description
1 polymer ?
#
loop_
_entity_poly.entity_id
_entity_poly.type
_entity_poly.pdbx_seq_one_letter_code
_entity_poly.pdbx_strand_id
1 'polypeptide(L)'
;MTMADIVENLEIDKDTVSVDELENIFSKKYDLLTETAVTLKKTYINKLSLNKSLHVAVSLLDNSIEVYQLTNSSLSKVCRLSGHKDSLTELVFSPKEEHLLYSAGHDGIKLWDTRTSGLCTQEYKDEPDATPRQYECMDVSCSGRLLAAGSVLHEDDAYLVFWDVRNTQPLGGYWNSHTDDITQVKFHKEKSEILSSGSLDGLLNIYNVLEATEDDALTYSLNVDNSIEKISWLSEDLVACCTQSHDAQLWNTCSGDLLQTYDREKIARGIKRLRADDCYLVDMFTSSDKSTVILTGSYSGEGNLLRSVTAEDKKLRPSCNFVKNKQVVRCLGYDEQRDILITAGESGLVSVWSTEGPAVSEEIKQRSRGHNRHKPY
;
A
#
# COMPACT_ATOMS: atom_id res chain seq x y z
N MET A 1 12.27 6.24 47.00
CA MET A 1 11.80 5.70 45.71
C MET A 1 12.96 5.76 44.76
N THR A 2 13.61 4.63 44.55
CA THR A 2 14.68 4.48 43.57
C THR A 2 14.05 4.39 42.18
N MET A 3 14.76 4.85 41.13
CA MET A 3 14.35 4.71 39.71
C MET A 3 13.95 3.28 39.28
N ALA A 4 14.24 2.26 40.11
CA ALA A 4 13.80 0.88 39.93
C ALA A 4 12.30 0.64 40.20
N ASP A 5 11.62 1.55 40.91
CA ASP A 5 10.19 1.41 41.24
C ASP A 5 9.26 2.06 40.17
N ILE A 6 9.84 2.74 39.16
CA ILE A 6 9.12 3.35 38.02
C ILE A 6 9.10 2.43 36.79
N VAL A 7 9.76 1.26 36.87
CA VAL A 7 9.43 0.14 35.97
C VAL A 7 8.14 -0.49 36.51
N GLU A 8 7.06 0.29 36.53
CA GLU A 8 5.71 -0.22 36.69
C GLU A 8 5.52 -1.34 35.68
N ASN A 9 5.00 -2.46 36.16
CA ASN A 9 4.52 -3.60 35.40
C ASN A 9 3.98 -3.17 34.02
N LEU A 10 4.82 -3.20 32.99
CA LEU A 10 4.37 -3.20 31.61
C LEU A 10 3.71 -4.56 31.43
N GLU A 11 2.41 -4.64 31.78
CA GLU A 11 1.58 -5.78 31.46
C GLU A 11 1.72 -6.04 29.96
N ILE A 12 2.36 -7.15 29.64
CA ILE A 12 2.56 -7.62 28.28
C ILE A 12 1.17 -7.79 27.67
N ASP A 13 0.92 -7.22 26.50
CA ASP A 13 -0.37 -7.35 25.84
C ASP A 13 -0.68 -8.83 25.56
N LYS A 14 -1.92 -9.21 25.85
CA LYS A 14 -2.39 -10.59 25.82
C LYS A 14 -3.70 -10.67 25.07
N ASP A 15 -3.96 -11.86 24.56
CA ASP A 15 -5.26 -12.14 23.97
C ASP A 15 -6.32 -12.16 25.07
N THR A 16 -7.46 -11.55 24.78
CA THR A 16 -8.63 -11.49 25.68
C THR A 16 -9.36 -12.83 25.80
N VAL A 17 -8.97 -13.81 24.99
CA VAL A 17 -9.67 -15.06 24.72
C VAL A 17 -8.65 -16.21 24.69
N SER A 18 -9.09 -17.43 25.02
CA SER A 18 -8.25 -18.64 24.98
C SER A 18 -7.81 -19.00 23.55
N VAL A 19 -6.73 -19.77 23.41
CA VAL A 19 -6.18 -20.15 22.08
C VAL A 19 -7.20 -20.95 21.27
N ASP A 20 -7.92 -21.88 21.89
CA ASP A 20 -8.94 -22.72 21.24
C ASP A 20 -10.14 -21.88 20.74
N GLU A 21 -10.52 -20.86 21.51
CA GLU A 21 -11.58 -19.94 21.11
C GLU A 21 -11.12 -19.01 19.97
N LEU A 22 -9.85 -18.59 19.94
CA LEU A 22 -9.31 -17.82 18.83
C LEU A 22 -9.40 -18.59 17.51
N GLU A 23 -9.04 -19.88 17.50
CA GLU A 23 -9.14 -20.70 16.27
C GLU A 23 -10.58 -20.82 15.76
N ASN A 24 -11.57 -20.79 16.65
CA ASN A 24 -12.99 -20.82 16.28
C ASN A 24 -13.52 -19.46 15.81
N ILE A 25 -12.98 -18.37 16.37
CA ILE A 25 -13.40 -17.00 16.06
C ILE A 25 -12.84 -16.54 14.70
N PHE A 26 -11.60 -16.90 14.38
CA PHE A 26 -10.96 -16.56 13.10
C PHE A 26 -11.21 -17.66 12.07
N SER A 27 -12.35 -17.58 11.38
CA SER A 27 -12.83 -18.63 10.48
C SER A 27 -12.05 -18.72 9.15
N LYS A 28 -11.52 -17.60 8.64
CA LYS A 28 -10.77 -17.59 7.36
C LYS A 28 -9.31 -17.95 7.65
N LYS A 29 -8.81 -19.00 7.00
CA LYS A 29 -7.42 -19.46 7.16
C LYS A 29 -6.61 -19.07 5.94
N TYR A 30 -5.59 -18.27 6.16
CA TYR A 30 -4.52 -18.04 5.19
C TYR A 30 -3.27 -18.78 5.63
N ASP A 31 -2.78 -19.65 4.76
CA ASP A 31 -1.52 -20.36 4.97
C ASP A 31 -0.36 -19.57 4.36
N LEU A 32 0.78 -19.58 5.06
CA LEU A 32 2.03 -19.05 4.53
C LEU A 32 2.51 -19.97 3.39
N LEU A 33 2.39 -19.51 2.15
CA LEU A 33 2.87 -20.22 0.96
C LEU A 33 4.39 -20.16 0.85
N THR A 34 4.93 -18.95 0.92
CA THR A 34 6.37 -18.69 0.81
C THR A 34 6.75 -17.45 1.59
N GLU A 35 7.98 -17.47 2.10
CA GLU A 35 8.61 -16.35 2.77
C GLU A 35 10.01 -16.19 2.18
N THR A 36 10.37 -14.98 1.80
CA THR A 36 11.69 -14.69 1.22
C THR A 36 12.27 -13.48 1.92
N ALA A 37 13.47 -13.66 2.50
CA ALA A 37 14.24 -12.55 3.02
C ALA A 37 14.91 -11.83 1.86
N VAL A 38 14.64 -10.53 1.72
CA VAL A 38 15.17 -9.72 0.62
C VAL A 38 16.68 -9.56 0.74
N THR A 39 17.19 -9.48 1.97
CA THR A 39 18.63 -9.38 2.24
C THR A 39 18.99 -10.15 3.52
N LEU A 40 20.23 -10.67 3.59
CA LEU A 40 20.74 -11.38 4.78
C LEU A 40 20.96 -10.44 5.98
N LYS A 41 21.22 -9.17 5.70
CA LYS A 41 21.13 -8.07 6.67
C LYS A 41 19.65 -7.73 6.81
N LYS A 42 19.13 -7.69 8.03
CA LYS A 42 17.76 -7.25 8.30
C LYS A 42 17.62 -5.80 7.82
N THR A 43 17.07 -5.62 6.63
CA THR A 43 16.79 -4.32 6.02
C THR A 43 15.29 -4.06 6.08
N TYR A 44 14.93 -2.81 6.31
CA TYR A 44 13.54 -2.41 6.39
C TYR A 44 12.93 -2.35 4.98
N ILE A 45 11.69 -2.84 4.83
CA ILE A 45 10.90 -2.66 3.62
C ILE A 45 9.84 -1.59 3.88
N ASN A 46 9.89 -0.49 3.13
CA ASN A 46 8.99 0.66 3.31
C ASN A 46 7.70 0.49 2.52
N LYS A 47 7.81 0.24 1.21
CA LYS A 47 6.67 0.17 0.29
C LYS A 47 6.72 -1.10 -0.56
N LEU A 48 5.53 -1.53 -0.98
CA LEU A 48 5.33 -2.70 -1.82
C LEU A 48 4.33 -2.36 -2.91
N SER A 49 4.63 -2.82 -4.12
CA SER A 49 3.71 -2.74 -5.25
C SER A 49 3.54 -4.13 -5.88
N LEU A 50 2.31 -4.43 -6.31
CA LEU A 50 1.94 -5.71 -6.90
C LEU A 50 1.26 -5.48 -8.26
N ASN A 51 1.67 -6.23 -9.29
CA ASN A 51 0.99 -6.24 -10.58
C ASN A 51 0.12 -7.51 -10.79
N LYS A 52 -0.70 -7.50 -11.84
CA LYS A 52 -1.64 -8.60 -12.17
C LYS A 52 -0.95 -9.92 -12.55
N SER A 53 0.30 -9.85 -12.99
CA SER A 53 1.19 -10.99 -13.27
C SER A 53 2.00 -11.43 -12.05
N LEU A 54 1.63 -10.99 -10.85
CA LEU A 54 2.27 -11.34 -9.58
C LEU A 54 3.77 -11.02 -9.50
N HIS A 55 4.18 -9.92 -10.14
CA HIS A 55 5.45 -9.28 -9.80
C HIS A 55 5.26 -8.40 -8.58
N VAL A 56 6.18 -8.53 -7.65
CA VAL A 56 6.22 -7.82 -6.39
C VAL A 56 7.45 -6.93 -6.40
N ALA A 57 7.27 -5.61 -6.36
CA ALA A 57 8.35 -4.66 -6.18
C ALA A 57 8.36 -4.21 -4.71
N VAL A 58 9.54 -4.21 -4.09
CA VAL A 58 9.74 -3.76 -2.71
C VAL A 58 10.84 -2.72 -2.65
N SER A 59 10.62 -1.65 -1.88
CA SER A 59 11.64 -0.63 -1.61
C SER A 59 12.42 -0.97 -0.35
N LEU A 60 13.73 -0.73 -0.39
CA LEU A 60 14.65 -0.99 0.71
C LEU A 60 15.20 0.30 1.31
N LEU A 61 15.66 0.20 2.55
CA LEU A 61 16.33 1.30 3.27
C LEU A 61 17.61 1.80 2.57
N ASP A 62 18.23 0.99 1.70
CA ASP A 62 19.41 1.40 0.93
C ASP A 62 19.05 2.10 -0.40
N ASN A 63 17.82 2.59 -0.53
CA ASN A 63 17.25 3.27 -1.69
C ASN A 63 17.26 2.43 -2.97
N SER A 64 17.39 1.11 -2.85
CA SER A 64 17.25 0.18 -3.97
C SER A 64 15.86 -0.46 -3.97
N ILE A 65 15.47 -0.92 -5.15
CA ILE A 65 14.20 -1.61 -5.37
C ILE A 65 14.53 -3.04 -5.78
N GLU A 66 13.89 -4.00 -5.14
CA GLU A 66 13.99 -5.40 -5.56
C GLU A 66 12.66 -5.87 -6.14
N VAL A 67 12.74 -6.52 -7.29
CA VAL A 67 11.56 -7.05 -8.00
C VAL A 67 11.62 -8.57 -7.97
N TYR A 68 10.53 -9.16 -7.52
CA TYR A 68 10.31 -10.59 -7.42
C TYR A 68 9.16 -11.00 -8.31
N GLN A 69 9.16 -12.24 -8.78
CA GLN A 69 8.03 -12.85 -9.45
C GLN A 69 7.58 -14.05 -8.63
N LEU A 70 6.29 -14.07 -8.30
CA LEU A 70 5.65 -15.20 -7.63
C LEU A 70 5.23 -16.23 -8.68
N THR A 71 5.87 -17.40 -8.67
CA THR A 71 5.53 -18.53 -9.54
C THR A 71 5.42 -19.80 -8.71
N ASN A 72 4.33 -20.56 -8.89
CA ASN A 72 4.11 -21.86 -8.25
C ASN A 72 4.45 -21.88 -6.75
N SER A 73 3.99 -20.87 -6.00
CA SER A 73 4.23 -20.73 -4.55
C SER A 73 5.69 -20.44 -4.15
N SER A 74 6.50 -19.87 -5.05
CA SER A 74 7.86 -19.42 -4.74
C SER A 74 8.11 -18.02 -5.28
N LEU A 75 8.78 -17.18 -4.49
CA LEU A 75 9.26 -15.87 -4.93
C LEU A 75 10.66 -16.01 -5.51
N SER A 76 10.79 -15.70 -6.80
CA SER A 76 12.07 -15.65 -7.50
C SER A 76 12.46 -14.21 -7.75
N LYS A 77 13.71 -13.83 -7.46
CA LYS A 77 14.21 -12.49 -7.74
C LYS A 77 14.37 -12.31 -9.25
N VAL A 78 13.73 -11.30 -9.81
CA VAL A 78 13.81 -10.92 -11.22
C VAL A 78 14.99 -9.98 -11.44
N CYS A 79 14.99 -8.85 -10.73
CA CYS A 79 16.03 -7.84 -10.86
C CYS A 79 16.16 -6.98 -9.59
N ARG A 80 17.22 -6.18 -9.56
CA ARG A 80 17.44 -5.12 -8.57
C ARG A 80 17.66 -3.82 -9.33
N LEU A 81 16.91 -2.80 -8.96
CA LEU A 81 16.95 -1.48 -9.56
C LEU A 81 17.64 -0.54 -8.58
N SER A 82 18.70 0.11 -9.04
CA SER A 82 19.51 1.02 -8.23
C SER A 82 19.73 2.30 -9.03
N GLY A 83 19.41 3.44 -8.43
CA GLY A 83 19.63 4.74 -9.06
C GLY A 83 19.00 5.91 -8.33
N HIS A 84 18.07 5.67 -7.39
CA HIS A 84 17.71 6.69 -6.40
C HIS A 84 18.90 7.02 -5.51
N LYS A 85 19.10 8.32 -5.29
CA LYS A 85 20.19 8.86 -4.46
C LYS A 85 19.72 9.20 -3.04
N ASP A 86 18.42 9.23 -2.84
CA ASP A 86 17.77 9.57 -1.58
C ASP A 86 16.60 8.61 -1.30
N SER A 87 15.93 8.81 -0.17
CA SER A 87 14.87 7.94 0.35
C SER A 87 13.79 7.67 -0.67
N LEU A 88 13.45 6.38 -0.83
CA LEU A 88 12.33 5.90 -1.62
C LEU A 88 11.04 5.99 -0.82
N THR A 89 10.05 6.69 -1.37
CA THR A 89 8.79 7.01 -0.69
C THR A 89 7.59 6.29 -1.27
N GLU A 90 7.59 5.91 -2.56
CA GLU A 90 6.47 5.16 -3.16
C GLU A 90 6.88 4.28 -4.35
N LEU A 91 6.15 3.18 -4.57
CA LEU A 91 6.33 2.27 -5.71
C LEU A 91 4.99 1.92 -6.36
N VAL A 92 4.90 2.06 -7.68
CA VAL A 92 3.67 1.77 -8.44
C VAL A 92 4.00 1.07 -9.75
N PHE A 93 3.52 -0.15 -9.94
CA PHE A 93 3.55 -0.79 -11.26
C PHE A 93 2.60 -0.09 -12.22
N SER A 94 2.99 -0.01 -13.50
CA SER A 94 2.10 0.53 -14.53
C SER A 94 0.82 -0.32 -14.66
N PRO A 95 -0.37 0.30 -14.66
CA PRO A 95 -1.63 -0.42 -14.85
C PRO A 95 -1.82 -0.93 -16.29
N LYS A 96 -1.03 -0.45 -17.26
CA LYS A 96 -1.08 -0.84 -18.67
C LYS A 96 0.05 -1.76 -19.08
N GLU A 97 1.26 -1.52 -18.58
CA GLU A 97 2.46 -2.21 -19.01
C GLU A 97 3.16 -2.86 -17.82
N GLU A 98 2.87 -4.13 -17.55
CA GLU A 98 3.26 -4.82 -16.30
C GLU A 98 4.77 -4.87 -16.03
N HIS A 99 5.61 -4.65 -17.04
CA HIS A 99 7.06 -4.60 -16.92
C HIS A 99 7.59 -3.24 -16.49
N LEU A 100 6.77 -2.19 -16.56
CA LEU A 100 7.11 -0.84 -16.15
C LEU A 100 6.77 -0.62 -14.67
N LEU A 101 7.72 -0.05 -13.94
CA LEU A 101 7.59 0.32 -12.55
C LEU A 101 7.94 1.80 -12.39
N TYR A 102 7.08 2.56 -11.71
CA TYR A 102 7.36 3.92 -11.29
C TYR A 102 7.79 3.90 -9.82
N SER A 103 8.75 4.76 -9.48
CA SER A 103 9.15 4.99 -8.10
C SER A 103 9.28 6.48 -7.82
N ALA A 104 8.86 6.88 -6.63
CA ALA A 104 9.03 8.22 -6.10
C ALA A 104 10.02 8.20 -4.94
N GLY A 105 10.73 9.31 -4.77
CA GLY A 105 11.62 9.54 -3.66
C GLY A 105 11.95 11.02 -3.51
N HIS A 106 12.82 11.33 -2.55
CA HIS A 106 13.27 12.70 -2.28
C HIS A 106 14.20 13.27 -3.36
N ASP A 107 14.62 12.44 -4.32
CA ASP A 107 15.40 12.84 -5.50
C ASP A 107 14.58 12.86 -6.80
N GLY A 108 13.25 12.82 -6.69
CA GLY A 108 12.31 12.88 -7.81
C GLY A 108 11.71 11.52 -8.19
N ILE A 109 11.10 11.46 -9.37
CA ILE A 109 10.34 10.29 -9.83
C ILE A 109 11.08 9.62 -10.98
N LYS A 110 11.15 8.28 -10.94
CA LYS A 110 11.85 7.47 -11.95
C LYS A 110 10.94 6.38 -12.50
N LEU A 111 11.15 6.05 -13.77
CA LEU A 111 10.54 4.93 -14.47
C LEU A 111 11.59 3.87 -14.79
N TRP A 112 11.22 2.62 -14.57
CA TRP A 112 12.06 1.45 -14.77
C TRP A 112 11.37 0.44 -15.66
N ASP A 113 12.12 -0.14 -16.59
CA ASP A 113 11.73 -1.38 -17.26
C ASP A 113 12.39 -2.56 -16.52
N THR A 114 11.58 -3.39 -15.88
CA THR A 114 12.04 -4.55 -15.10
C THR A 114 12.69 -5.65 -15.95
N ARG A 115 12.55 -5.61 -17.29
CA ARG A 115 13.23 -6.50 -18.24
C ARG A 115 14.63 -6.01 -18.60
N THR A 116 14.87 -4.70 -18.43
CA THR A 116 16.18 -4.08 -18.70
C THR A 116 17.06 -4.22 -17.46
N SER A 117 18.38 -4.22 -17.63
CA SER A 117 19.39 -4.55 -16.59
C SER A 117 19.55 -3.49 -15.49
N GLY A 118 18.45 -3.01 -14.90
CA GLY A 118 18.44 -2.13 -13.73
C GLY A 118 18.73 -0.65 -13.98
N LEU A 119 18.76 -0.22 -15.25
CA LEU A 119 18.95 1.19 -15.59
C LEU A 119 17.61 1.94 -15.56
N CYS A 120 17.66 3.16 -15.01
CA CYS A 120 16.54 4.10 -15.09
C CYS A 120 16.22 4.39 -16.56
N THR A 121 14.97 4.20 -16.95
CA THR A 121 14.50 4.40 -18.32
C THR A 121 14.15 5.87 -18.55
N GLN A 122 13.54 6.52 -17.56
CA GLN A 122 13.11 7.91 -17.64
C GLN A 122 13.06 8.53 -16.24
N GLU A 123 13.44 9.81 -16.13
CA GLU A 123 13.29 10.59 -14.91
C GLU A 123 12.28 11.72 -15.16
N TYR A 124 11.33 11.89 -14.25
CA TYR A 124 10.40 13.02 -14.25
C TYR A 124 10.95 14.07 -13.31
N LYS A 125 11.10 15.30 -13.82
CA LYS A 125 11.64 16.44 -13.10
C LYS A 125 10.75 17.63 -13.35
N ASP A 126 10.59 18.46 -12.33
CA ASP A 126 9.75 19.66 -12.45
C ASP A 126 10.36 20.65 -13.43
N GLU A 127 11.65 20.94 -13.23
CA GLU A 127 12.43 21.86 -14.07
C GLU A 127 13.83 21.27 -14.33
N PRO A 128 14.43 21.51 -15.52
CA PRO A 128 15.72 20.91 -15.89
C PRO A 128 16.90 21.25 -14.97
N ASP A 129 16.90 22.45 -14.37
CA ASP A 129 18.01 23.00 -13.58
C ASP A 129 17.65 23.26 -12.10
N ALA A 130 16.43 22.92 -11.66
CA ALA A 130 16.02 23.07 -10.28
C ALA A 130 16.45 21.86 -9.43
N THR A 131 16.61 22.09 -8.13
CA THR A 131 16.67 21.00 -7.15
C THR A 131 15.37 20.19 -7.24
N PRO A 132 15.44 18.85 -7.34
CA PRO A 132 14.24 18.04 -7.42
C PRO A 132 13.38 18.26 -6.18
N ARG A 133 12.08 18.44 -6.35
CA ARG A 133 11.14 18.43 -5.22
C ARG A 133 11.17 17.06 -4.57
N GLN A 134 10.98 17.09 -3.25
CA GLN A 134 10.88 15.88 -2.44
C GLN A 134 9.43 15.39 -2.50
N TYR A 135 9.23 14.22 -3.08
CA TYR A 135 7.91 13.60 -3.19
C TYR A 135 7.74 12.54 -2.11
N GLU A 136 6.64 12.61 -1.36
CA GLU A 136 6.27 11.62 -0.32
C GLU A 136 5.40 10.50 -0.88
N CYS A 137 4.66 10.76 -1.95
CA CYS A 137 3.77 9.78 -2.53
C CYS A 137 3.56 10.00 -4.02
N MET A 138 3.07 8.96 -4.68
CA MET A 138 2.77 8.99 -6.11
C MET A 138 1.74 7.92 -6.47
N ASP A 139 0.96 8.18 -7.51
CA ASP A 139 0.18 7.14 -8.18
C ASP A 139 0.04 7.37 -9.68
N VAL A 140 -0.34 6.32 -10.40
CA VAL A 140 -0.57 6.34 -11.85
C VAL A 140 -2.02 5.99 -12.14
N SER A 141 -2.68 6.86 -12.92
CA SER A 141 -4.07 6.64 -13.33
C SER A 141 -4.26 5.28 -14.01
N CYS A 142 -5.43 4.65 -13.83
CA CYS A 142 -5.77 3.37 -14.45
C CYS A 142 -5.65 3.37 -15.99
N SER A 143 -5.71 4.56 -16.62
CA SER A 143 -5.47 4.74 -18.06
C SER A 143 -4.02 4.57 -18.46
N GLY A 144 -3.08 4.68 -17.51
CA GLY A 144 -1.63 4.69 -17.71
C GLY A 144 -1.08 5.99 -18.33
N ARG A 145 -1.88 7.06 -18.36
CA ARG A 145 -1.49 8.32 -19.02
C ARG A 145 -1.07 9.41 -18.06
N LEU A 146 -1.79 9.54 -16.94
CA LEU A 146 -1.49 10.53 -15.91
C LEU A 146 -0.74 9.88 -14.77
N LEU A 147 0.29 10.57 -14.31
CA LEU A 147 1.02 10.32 -13.08
C LEU A 147 0.82 11.55 -12.18
N ALA A 148 0.53 11.33 -10.91
CA ALA A 148 0.41 12.39 -9.92
C ALA A 148 1.31 12.08 -8.73
N ALA A 149 1.93 13.11 -8.15
CA ALA A 149 2.76 12.99 -6.97
C ALA A 149 2.50 14.13 -5.98
N GLY A 150 2.53 13.80 -4.70
CA GLY A 150 2.39 14.74 -3.60
C GLY A 150 3.76 15.06 -2.99
N SER A 151 4.05 16.34 -2.79
CA SER A 151 5.31 16.79 -2.20
C SER A 151 5.25 16.87 -0.67
N VAL A 152 6.44 16.93 -0.07
CA VAL A 152 6.64 17.50 1.27
C VAL A 152 6.23 18.97 1.25
N LEU A 153 5.79 19.51 2.39
CA LEU A 153 5.58 20.92 2.65
C LEU A 153 6.85 21.70 2.28
N HIS A 154 6.69 22.72 1.44
CA HIS A 154 7.79 23.60 1.07
C HIS A 154 7.36 25.05 1.28
N GLU A 155 8.05 25.71 2.20
CA GLU A 155 7.63 27.00 2.76
C GLU A 155 6.28 26.86 3.49
N ASP A 156 5.20 27.30 2.86
CA ASP A 156 3.86 27.31 3.47
C ASP A 156 2.87 26.34 2.80
N ASP A 157 3.21 25.77 1.63
CA ASP A 157 2.29 24.96 0.82
C ASP A 157 2.89 23.60 0.38
N ALA A 158 2.02 22.60 0.25
CA ALA A 158 2.35 21.31 -0.34
C ALA A 158 1.73 21.18 -1.74
N TYR A 159 2.50 20.63 -2.67
CA TYR A 159 2.16 20.62 -4.09
C TYR A 159 1.74 19.22 -4.56
N LEU A 160 0.60 19.14 -5.23
CA LEU A 160 0.26 18.01 -6.09
C LEU A 160 0.74 18.32 -7.49
N VAL A 161 1.61 17.50 -8.06
CA VAL A 161 2.17 17.72 -9.41
C VAL A 161 1.74 16.60 -10.34
N PHE A 162 1.44 16.96 -11.60
CA PHE A 162 0.93 16.04 -12.62
C PHE A 162 1.87 15.92 -13.81
N TRP A 163 1.98 14.73 -14.37
CA TRP A 163 2.72 14.45 -15.60
C TRP A 163 1.88 13.62 -16.56
N ASP A 164 2.10 13.85 -17.86
CA ASP A 164 1.84 12.83 -18.87
C ASP A 164 3.01 11.85 -18.79
N VAL A 165 2.73 10.57 -18.58
CA VAL A 165 3.74 9.51 -18.48
C VAL A 165 4.73 9.54 -19.65
N ARG A 166 4.30 9.99 -20.84
CA ARG A 166 5.15 10.05 -22.05
C ARG A 166 6.09 11.25 -22.09
N ASN A 167 5.86 12.26 -21.24
CA ASN A 167 6.66 13.47 -21.16
C ASN A 167 7.40 13.55 -19.81
N THR A 168 8.64 14.01 -19.82
CA THR A 168 9.42 14.19 -18.58
C THR A 168 9.10 15.49 -17.85
N GLN A 169 8.49 16.45 -18.55
CA GLN A 169 8.09 17.74 -17.97
C GLN A 169 6.68 17.66 -17.37
N PRO A 170 6.43 18.37 -16.26
CA PRO A 170 5.11 18.40 -15.63
C PRO A 170 4.08 19.06 -16.55
N LEU A 171 2.84 18.60 -16.47
CA LEU A 171 1.67 19.23 -17.09
C LEU A 171 1.21 20.47 -16.31
N GLY A 172 1.45 20.46 -15.00
CA GLY A 172 0.96 21.45 -14.04
C GLY A 172 0.85 20.83 -12.65
N GLY A 173 0.23 21.55 -11.73
CA GLY A 173 0.00 21.07 -10.37
C GLY A 173 -1.29 21.64 -9.77
N TYR A 174 -1.56 21.27 -8.52
CA TYR A 174 -2.45 21.97 -7.61
C TYR A 174 -1.58 22.50 -6.47
N TRP A 175 -1.63 23.80 -6.24
CA TRP A 175 -0.67 24.51 -5.38
C TRP A 175 -1.26 24.88 -4.03
N ASN A 176 -2.59 24.91 -3.90
CA ASN A 176 -3.29 25.20 -2.64
C ASN A 176 -4.08 23.97 -2.17
N SER A 177 -3.58 22.77 -2.48
CA SER A 177 -4.29 21.52 -2.20
C SER A 177 -4.28 21.17 -0.71
N HIS A 178 -3.13 21.35 -0.05
CA HIS A 178 -2.89 20.97 1.34
C HIS A 178 -1.89 21.94 1.98
N THR A 179 -2.03 22.15 3.30
CA THR A 179 -1.17 23.05 4.09
C THR A 179 -0.08 22.31 4.87
N ASP A 180 0.08 21.01 4.63
CA ASP A 180 1.08 20.14 5.24
C ASP A 180 1.41 18.98 4.27
N ASP A 181 2.42 18.16 4.61
CA ASP A 181 2.94 17.07 3.76
C ASP A 181 1.83 16.20 3.16
N ILE A 182 1.87 15.99 1.84
CA ILE A 182 0.92 15.11 1.16
C ILE A 182 1.40 13.67 1.30
N THR A 183 0.83 12.94 2.25
CA THR A 183 1.26 11.60 2.62
C THR A 183 0.83 10.52 1.64
N GLN A 184 -0.30 10.72 0.96
CA GLN A 184 -0.79 9.74 -0.01
C GLN A 184 -1.60 10.38 -1.14
N VAL A 185 -1.34 9.90 -2.34
CA VAL A 185 -2.12 10.17 -3.55
C VAL A 185 -2.54 8.83 -4.13
N LYS A 186 -3.82 8.69 -4.51
CA LYS A 186 -4.34 7.50 -5.18
C LYS A 186 -5.35 7.85 -6.25
N PHE A 187 -5.10 7.38 -7.47
CA PHE A 187 -6.11 7.41 -8.51
C PHE A 187 -7.19 6.36 -8.25
N HIS A 188 -8.39 6.66 -8.70
CA HIS A 188 -9.47 5.70 -8.67
C HIS A 188 -9.13 4.50 -9.58
N LYS A 189 -9.52 3.29 -9.15
CA LYS A 189 -9.17 2.01 -9.82
C LYS A 189 -9.67 1.91 -11.27
N GLU A 190 -10.86 2.45 -11.55
CA GLU A 190 -11.52 2.37 -12.86
C GLU A 190 -11.65 3.70 -13.61
N LYS A 191 -12.00 4.79 -12.93
CA LYS A 191 -12.13 6.16 -13.46
C LYS A 191 -10.77 6.86 -13.44
N SER A 192 -10.22 7.19 -14.61
CA SER A 192 -8.87 7.77 -14.73
C SER A 192 -8.75 9.23 -14.29
N GLU A 193 -9.90 9.90 -14.21
CA GLU A 193 -10.06 11.30 -13.90
C GLU A 193 -10.22 11.58 -12.41
N ILE A 194 -10.57 10.57 -11.61
CA ILE A 194 -10.79 10.75 -10.18
C ILE A 194 -9.49 10.47 -9.42
N LEU A 195 -9.09 11.42 -8.60
CA LEU A 195 -7.91 11.36 -7.74
C LEU A 195 -8.31 11.67 -6.29
N SER A 196 -7.74 10.93 -5.35
CA SER A 196 -7.77 11.29 -3.93
C SER A 196 -6.38 11.67 -3.45
N SER A 197 -6.26 12.75 -2.66
CA SER A 197 -5.05 13.08 -1.90
C SER A 197 -5.36 13.21 -0.42
N GLY A 198 -4.40 12.87 0.43
CA GLY A 198 -4.48 13.10 1.86
C GLY A 198 -3.17 13.59 2.40
N SER A 199 -3.27 14.34 3.49
CA SER A 199 -2.16 15.06 4.10
C SER A 199 -2.13 14.90 5.62
N LEU A 200 -1.02 15.33 6.21
CA LEU A 200 -0.88 15.52 7.64
C LEU A 200 -1.80 16.60 8.21
N ASP A 201 -2.32 17.50 7.37
CA ASP A 201 -3.31 18.53 7.73
C ASP A 201 -4.67 17.97 8.18
N GLY A 202 -4.91 16.66 7.96
CA GLY A 202 -6.14 15.97 8.30
C GLY A 202 -7.25 16.09 7.27
N LEU A 203 -6.95 16.58 6.07
CA LEU A 203 -7.89 16.67 4.95
C LEU A 203 -7.66 15.54 3.95
N LEU A 204 -8.76 14.95 3.49
CA LEU A 204 -8.83 14.04 2.35
C LEU A 204 -9.57 14.76 1.22
N ASN A 205 -8.85 15.14 0.17
CA ASN A 205 -9.42 15.83 -0.97
C ASN A 205 -9.70 14.86 -2.11
N ILE A 206 -10.84 15.04 -2.79
CA ILE A 206 -11.24 14.29 -3.98
C ILE A 206 -11.30 15.26 -5.16
N TYR A 207 -10.59 14.94 -6.23
CA TYR A 207 -10.49 15.75 -7.43
C TYR A 207 -11.06 15.03 -8.65
N ASN A 208 -11.60 15.83 -9.58
CA ASN A 208 -11.80 15.48 -10.97
C ASN A 208 -10.75 16.23 -11.83
N VAL A 209 -9.71 15.54 -12.26
CA VAL A 209 -8.56 16.14 -12.96
C VAL A 209 -8.84 16.48 -14.43
N LEU A 210 -10.06 16.29 -14.91
CA LEU A 210 -10.48 16.76 -16.24
C LEU A 210 -10.84 18.25 -16.25
N GLU A 211 -11.13 18.82 -15.08
CA GLU A 211 -11.44 20.24 -14.97
C GLU A 211 -10.19 21.10 -15.15
N ALA A 212 -10.38 22.31 -15.69
CA ALA A 212 -9.27 23.14 -16.14
C ALA A 212 -8.55 23.86 -14.99
N THR A 213 -9.22 24.09 -13.87
CA THR A 213 -8.69 24.82 -12.71
C THR A 213 -8.70 23.93 -11.47
N GLU A 214 -7.82 24.24 -10.52
CA GLU A 214 -7.75 23.54 -9.23
C GLU A 214 -9.07 23.65 -8.44
N ASP A 215 -9.65 24.85 -8.40
CA ASP A 215 -10.89 25.13 -7.67
C ASP A 215 -12.08 24.33 -8.25
N ASP A 216 -12.16 24.22 -9.58
CA ASP A 216 -13.22 23.44 -10.24
C ASP A 216 -12.96 21.92 -10.15
N ALA A 217 -11.68 21.52 -10.10
CA ALA A 217 -11.30 20.11 -9.98
C ALA A 217 -11.61 19.56 -8.59
N LEU A 218 -11.49 20.36 -7.53
CA LEU A 218 -11.80 19.95 -6.15
C LEU A 218 -13.30 19.67 -6.00
N THR A 219 -13.66 18.39 -5.93
CA THR A 219 -15.05 17.95 -5.78
C THR A 219 -15.48 17.94 -4.32
N TYR A 220 -14.65 17.37 -3.44
CA TYR A 220 -14.91 17.30 -2.01
C TYR A 220 -13.62 17.50 -1.23
N SER A 221 -13.71 18.23 -0.13
CA SER A 221 -12.68 18.29 0.91
C SER A 221 -13.27 17.69 2.19
N LEU A 222 -12.78 16.51 2.58
CA LEU A 222 -13.31 15.70 3.66
C LEU A 222 -12.41 15.86 4.88
N ASN A 223 -12.98 16.28 6.01
CA ASN A 223 -12.22 16.45 7.24
C ASN A 223 -12.14 15.12 8.01
N VAL A 224 -10.94 14.55 8.09
CA VAL A 224 -10.63 13.29 8.78
C VAL A 224 -10.32 13.51 10.26
N ASP A 225 -10.16 14.77 10.70
CA ASP A 225 -9.81 15.23 12.06
C ASP A 225 -8.45 14.73 12.59
N ASN A 226 -7.68 13.99 11.79
CA ASN A 226 -6.36 13.48 12.13
C ASN A 226 -5.50 13.25 10.89
N SER A 227 -4.18 13.29 11.06
CA SER A 227 -3.20 13.12 9.99
C SER A 227 -3.36 11.78 9.27
N ILE A 228 -3.43 11.83 7.94
CA ILE A 228 -3.67 10.67 7.09
C ILE A 228 -2.34 9.95 6.85
N GLU A 229 -2.31 8.64 7.02
CA GLU A 229 -1.15 7.79 6.71
C GLU A 229 -1.34 7.06 5.38
N LYS A 230 -2.54 6.52 5.12
CA LYS A 230 -2.85 5.77 3.89
C LYS A 230 -4.25 6.02 3.39
N ILE A 231 -4.40 5.92 2.07
CA ILE A 231 -5.68 5.98 1.37
C ILE A 231 -5.79 4.75 0.48
N SER A 232 -6.95 4.12 0.49
CA SER A 232 -7.26 2.93 -0.31
C SER A 232 -8.66 3.03 -0.90
N TRP A 233 -8.76 3.01 -2.23
CA TRP A 233 -10.04 2.89 -2.94
C TRP A 233 -10.58 1.47 -2.77
N LEU A 234 -11.74 1.32 -2.15
CA LEU A 234 -12.35 0.00 -1.90
C LEU A 234 -13.33 -0.38 -3.00
N SER A 235 -14.15 0.57 -3.45
CA SER A 235 -15.10 0.39 -4.56
C SER A 235 -15.20 1.67 -5.38
N GLU A 236 -16.16 1.75 -6.31
CA GLU A 236 -16.35 2.93 -7.16
C GLU A 236 -16.60 4.22 -6.36
N ASP A 237 -17.32 4.11 -5.25
CA ASP A 237 -17.80 5.28 -4.50
C ASP A 237 -17.29 5.27 -3.04
N LEU A 238 -16.37 4.35 -2.71
CA LEU A 238 -15.91 4.13 -1.34
C LEU A 238 -14.40 4.27 -1.23
N VAL A 239 -13.98 5.25 -0.44
CA VAL A 239 -12.58 5.46 -0.05
C VAL A 239 -12.41 5.11 1.43
N ALA A 240 -11.34 4.38 1.72
CA ALA A 240 -10.85 4.16 3.06
C ALA A 240 -9.65 5.06 3.32
N CYS A 241 -9.58 5.61 4.52
CA CYS A 241 -8.37 6.26 5.02
C CYS A 241 -7.95 5.68 6.37
N CYS A 242 -6.64 5.52 6.51
CA CYS A 242 -5.97 5.11 7.73
C CYS A 242 -5.23 6.33 8.27
N THR A 243 -5.42 6.63 9.55
CA THR A 243 -4.80 7.78 10.22
C THR A 243 -3.55 7.36 10.99
N GLN A 244 -2.68 8.32 11.33
CA GLN A 244 -1.50 8.08 12.16
C GLN A 244 -1.84 7.62 13.59
N SER A 245 -3.04 7.95 14.11
CA SER A 245 -3.55 7.40 15.37
C SER A 245 -4.03 5.95 15.27
N HIS A 246 -3.89 5.33 14.09
CA HIS A 246 -4.38 3.98 13.79
C HIS A 246 -5.91 3.84 13.86
N ASP A 247 -6.63 4.92 13.58
CA ASP A 247 -8.07 4.88 13.32
C ASP A 247 -8.33 4.68 11.82
N ALA A 248 -9.38 3.93 11.50
CA ALA A 248 -9.82 3.68 10.14
C ALA A 248 -11.16 4.37 9.87
N GLN A 249 -11.26 5.12 8.77
CA GLN A 249 -12.51 5.77 8.36
C GLN A 249 -12.90 5.36 6.93
N LEU A 250 -14.22 5.34 6.69
CA LEU A 250 -14.84 5.01 5.41
C LEU A 250 -15.68 6.19 4.92
N TRP A 251 -15.39 6.65 3.71
CA TRP A 251 -15.99 7.84 3.11
C TRP A 251 -16.68 7.52 1.80
N ASN A 252 -17.87 8.07 1.59
CA ASN A 252 -18.55 8.03 0.30
C ASN A 252 -18.09 9.21 -0.57
N THR A 253 -17.55 8.93 -1.75
CA THR A 253 -17.02 9.97 -2.64
C THR A 253 -18.05 10.60 -3.55
N CYS A 254 -19.25 10.03 -3.68
CA CYS A 254 -20.35 10.65 -4.41
C CYS A 254 -21.09 11.68 -3.56
N SER A 255 -21.30 11.40 -2.28
CA SER A 255 -22.02 12.31 -1.37
C SER A 255 -21.11 13.15 -0.47
N GLY A 256 -19.84 12.75 -0.31
CA GLY A 256 -18.92 13.37 0.64
C GLY A 256 -19.22 13.02 2.11
N ASP A 257 -20.06 12.01 2.35
CA ASP A 257 -20.45 11.64 3.71
C ASP A 257 -19.47 10.65 4.35
N LEU A 258 -19.16 10.88 5.62
CA LEU A 258 -18.52 9.87 6.48
C LEU A 258 -19.51 8.74 6.74
N LEU A 259 -19.18 7.53 6.28
CA LEU A 259 -20.00 6.35 6.50
C LEU A 259 -19.74 5.73 7.86
N GLN A 260 -18.46 5.46 8.18
CA GLN A 260 -18.07 4.76 9.40
C GLN A 260 -16.68 5.17 9.90
N THR A 261 -16.53 5.15 11.23
CA THR A 261 -15.26 5.35 11.93
C THR A 261 -14.99 4.20 12.90
N TYR A 262 -13.83 3.59 12.74
CA TYR A 262 -13.30 2.52 13.56
C TYR A 262 -12.09 3.01 14.34
N ASP A 263 -12.37 3.43 15.57
CA ASP A 263 -11.32 3.83 16.50
C ASP A 263 -10.39 2.65 16.80
N ARG A 264 -9.13 2.95 17.09
CA ARG A 264 -8.09 1.99 17.45
C ARG A 264 -8.54 0.99 18.53
N GLU A 265 -9.29 1.44 19.52
CA GLU A 265 -9.85 0.56 20.56
C GLU A 265 -10.87 -0.45 20.01
N LYS A 266 -11.72 -0.04 19.07
CA LYS A 266 -12.70 -0.94 18.43
C LYS A 266 -11.95 -1.99 17.61
N ILE A 267 -10.90 -1.58 16.90
CA ILE A 267 -10.04 -2.47 16.12
C ILE A 267 -9.35 -3.48 17.03
N ALA A 268 -8.72 -3.03 18.12
CA ALA A 268 -8.07 -3.88 19.12
C ALA A 268 -9.04 -4.92 19.73
N ARG A 269 -10.25 -4.49 20.10
CA ARG A 269 -11.31 -5.40 20.56
C ARG A 269 -11.76 -6.37 19.46
N GLY A 270 -11.78 -5.93 18.21
CA GLY A 270 -12.05 -6.75 17.03
C GLY A 270 -11.01 -7.86 16.85
N ILE A 271 -9.73 -7.57 17.02
CA ILE A 271 -8.66 -8.58 16.98
C ILE A 271 -8.42 -9.31 18.30
N LYS A 272 -9.29 -9.11 19.29
CA LYS A 272 -9.25 -9.77 20.61
C LYS A 272 -7.99 -9.45 21.42
N ARG A 273 -7.42 -8.25 21.27
CA ARG A 273 -6.29 -7.75 22.08
C ARG A 273 -6.76 -6.88 23.23
N LEU A 274 -5.98 -6.88 24.31
CA LEU A 274 -6.29 -6.13 25.52
C LEU A 274 -5.85 -4.67 25.40
N ARG A 275 -4.65 -4.44 24.85
CA ARG A 275 -4.05 -3.11 24.75
C ARG A 275 -4.19 -2.54 23.34
N ALA A 276 -5.04 -1.52 23.21
CA ALA A 276 -5.14 -0.78 21.96
C ALA A 276 -3.82 -0.08 21.60
N ASP A 277 -3.06 0.37 22.60
CA ASP A 277 -1.79 1.10 22.44
C ASP A 277 -0.67 0.33 21.73
N ASP A 278 -0.78 -1.00 21.67
CA ASP A 278 0.19 -1.83 20.97
C ASP A 278 -0.28 -2.22 19.56
N CYS A 279 -1.54 -1.93 19.21
CA CYS A 279 -2.12 -2.28 17.92
C CYS A 279 -1.77 -1.23 16.87
N TYR A 280 -1.28 -1.65 15.71
CA TYR A 280 -1.05 -0.79 14.56
C TYR A 280 -1.91 -1.20 13.38
N LEU A 281 -2.23 -0.24 12.53
CA LEU A 281 -3.00 -0.45 11.32
C LEU A 281 -2.05 -0.61 10.13
N VAL A 282 -2.28 -1.61 9.29
CA VAL A 282 -1.44 -1.82 8.09
C VAL A 282 -2.08 -1.15 6.89
N ASP A 283 -3.26 -1.61 6.49
CA ASP A 283 -4.02 -1.08 5.36
C ASP A 283 -5.44 -1.67 5.35
N MET A 284 -6.28 -1.11 4.51
CA MET A 284 -7.63 -1.58 4.23
C MET A 284 -7.75 -1.97 2.76
N PHE A 285 -8.38 -3.12 2.51
CA PHE A 285 -8.58 -3.61 1.16
C PHE A 285 -9.92 -4.35 1.05
N THR A 286 -10.40 -4.48 -0.17
CA THR A 286 -11.60 -5.26 -0.47
C THR A 286 -11.17 -6.69 -0.79
N SER A 287 -11.71 -7.66 -0.06
CA SER A 287 -11.44 -9.07 -0.30
C SER A 287 -12.25 -9.60 -1.49
N SER A 288 -11.92 -10.80 -1.96
CA SER A 288 -12.58 -11.51 -3.07
C SER A 288 -14.09 -11.72 -2.87
N ASP A 289 -14.56 -11.69 -1.62
CA ASP A 289 -15.99 -11.73 -1.26
C ASP A 289 -16.67 -10.34 -1.27
N LYS A 290 -15.95 -9.31 -1.72
CA LYS A 290 -16.34 -7.89 -1.71
C LYS A 290 -16.51 -7.28 -0.32
N SER A 291 -16.06 -7.97 0.73
CA SER A 291 -16.04 -7.43 2.07
C SER A 291 -14.85 -6.50 2.27
N THR A 292 -15.04 -5.44 3.06
CA THR A 292 -13.95 -4.54 3.47
C THR A 292 -13.17 -5.20 4.60
N VAL A 293 -11.90 -5.48 4.37
CA VAL A 293 -11.00 -6.10 5.34
C VAL A 293 -9.98 -5.06 5.81
N ILE A 294 -9.83 -4.99 7.12
CA ILE A 294 -8.83 -4.18 7.81
C ILE A 294 -7.74 -5.11 8.30
N LEU A 295 -6.50 -4.89 7.85
CA LEU A 295 -5.33 -5.63 8.31
C LEU A 295 -4.63 -4.85 9.42
N THR A 296 -4.39 -5.51 10.55
CA THR A 296 -3.80 -4.89 11.74
C THR A 296 -2.85 -5.86 12.43
N GLY A 297 -1.83 -5.34 13.10
CA GLY A 297 -0.94 -6.14 13.92
C GLY A 297 -0.74 -5.55 15.30
N SER A 298 0.00 -6.27 16.15
CA SER A 298 0.40 -5.81 17.48
C SER A 298 1.93 -5.77 17.59
N TYR A 299 2.46 -4.72 18.22
CA TYR A 299 3.89 -4.58 18.55
C TYR A 299 4.30 -5.47 19.72
N SER A 300 3.38 -5.76 20.65
CA SER A 300 3.66 -6.47 21.90
C SER A 300 2.81 -7.75 22.03
N GLY A 301 3.32 -8.74 22.78
CA GLY A 301 2.82 -10.13 22.83
C GLY A 301 3.91 -11.14 22.41
N GLU A 302 3.66 -12.46 22.54
CA GLU A 302 4.60 -13.55 22.17
C GLU A 302 4.89 -13.66 20.65
N GLY A 303 5.21 -12.54 19.99
CA GLY A 303 5.56 -12.48 18.57
C GLY A 303 4.75 -11.45 17.80
N ASN A 304 5.28 -11.08 16.63
CA ASN A 304 4.72 -10.15 15.67
C ASN A 304 3.37 -10.65 15.13
N LEU A 305 2.30 -10.43 15.90
CA LEU A 305 0.97 -10.90 15.58
C LEU A 305 0.38 -10.07 14.46
N LEU A 306 -0.18 -10.75 13.46
CA LEU A 306 -0.92 -10.14 12.36
C LEU A 306 -2.30 -10.78 12.30
N ARG A 307 -3.35 -9.94 12.33
CA ARG A 307 -4.75 -10.37 12.29
C ARG A 307 -5.53 -9.45 11.35
N SER A 308 -6.66 -9.94 10.86
CA SER A 308 -7.57 -9.16 10.04
C SER A 308 -8.96 -9.16 10.62
N VAL A 309 -9.67 -8.06 10.42
CA VAL A 309 -11.09 -7.92 10.76
C VAL A 309 -11.85 -7.48 9.53
N THR A 310 -13.03 -8.04 9.33
CA THR A 310 -13.97 -7.61 8.30
C THR A 310 -14.88 -6.53 8.88
N ALA A 311 -14.98 -5.42 8.18
CA ALA A 311 -15.84 -4.29 8.50
C ALA A 311 -17.25 -4.55 7.96
N GLU A 312 -18.20 -4.78 8.87
CA GLU A 312 -19.64 -4.90 8.58
C GLU A 312 -20.41 -3.81 9.33
N ASP A 313 -20.83 -2.77 8.62
CA ASP A 313 -21.53 -1.60 9.16
C ASP A 313 -20.81 -0.96 10.36
N LYS A 314 -21.31 -1.16 11.58
CA LYS A 314 -20.74 -0.61 12.82
C LYS A 314 -19.92 -1.62 13.62
N LYS A 315 -19.78 -2.86 13.11
CA LYS A 315 -19.14 -3.96 13.83
C LYS A 315 -17.95 -4.48 13.05
N LEU A 316 -16.89 -4.77 13.79
CA LEU A 316 -15.71 -5.46 13.28
C LEU A 316 -15.81 -6.94 13.63
N ARG A 317 -15.83 -7.78 12.60
CA ARG A 317 -15.81 -9.23 12.76
C ARG A 317 -14.39 -9.75 12.59
N PRO A 318 -13.85 -10.53 13.53
CA PRO A 318 -12.59 -11.25 13.35
C PRO A 318 -12.63 -12.09 12.06
N SER A 319 -11.59 -12.02 11.23
CA SER A 319 -11.56 -12.69 9.92
C SER A 319 -10.47 -13.77 9.86
N CYS A 320 -9.20 -13.36 9.82
CA CYS A 320 -8.06 -14.28 9.77
C CYS A 320 -6.99 -13.94 10.83
N ASN A 321 -6.33 -14.99 11.33
CA ASN A 321 -5.16 -14.93 12.20
C ASN A 321 -3.93 -15.50 11.49
N PHE A 322 -2.90 -14.67 11.25
CA PHE A 322 -1.70 -15.04 10.50
C PHE A 322 -0.60 -15.56 11.43
N VAL A 323 -0.79 -16.78 11.94
CA VAL A 323 0.02 -17.38 13.03
C VAL A 323 1.52 -17.46 12.72
N LYS A 324 1.91 -17.64 11.46
CA LYS A 324 3.32 -17.81 11.07
C LYS A 324 4.07 -16.49 10.85
N ASN A 325 3.44 -15.35 11.11
CA ASN A 325 4.06 -14.05 10.86
C ASN A 325 5.20 -13.79 11.86
N LYS A 326 6.32 -13.26 11.36
CA LYS A 326 7.54 -13.05 12.16
C LYS A 326 8.02 -11.61 12.16
N GLN A 327 7.25 -10.68 11.61
CA GLN A 327 7.65 -9.27 11.48
C GLN A 327 6.50 -8.29 11.71
N VAL A 328 6.82 -7.06 12.10
CA VAL A 328 5.88 -5.95 11.99
C VAL A 328 5.67 -5.66 10.49
N VAL A 329 4.42 -5.68 10.04
CA VAL A 329 4.06 -5.48 8.63
C VAL A 329 3.81 -3.99 8.39
N ARG A 330 4.38 -3.46 7.30
CA ARG A 330 4.24 -2.04 6.93
C ARG A 330 3.52 -1.83 5.62
N CYS A 331 3.63 -2.78 4.71
CA CYS A 331 3.03 -2.69 3.40
C CYS A 331 2.35 -3.99 3.00
N LEU A 332 1.34 -3.82 2.15
CA LEU A 332 0.38 -4.82 1.73
C LEU A 332 0.26 -4.78 0.21
N GLY A 333 0.15 -5.95 -0.42
CA GLY A 333 -0.37 -6.11 -1.77
C GLY A 333 -1.39 -7.23 -1.78
N TYR A 334 -2.58 -6.99 -2.30
CA TYR A 334 -3.64 -7.99 -2.39
C TYR A 334 -4.05 -8.20 -3.84
N ASP A 335 -4.08 -9.46 -4.28
CA ASP A 335 -4.64 -9.85 -5.58
C ASP A 335 -6.04 -10.47 -5.38
N GLU A 336 -7.07 -9.69 -5.69
CA GLU A 336 -8.48 -10.09 -5.54
C GLU A 336 -8.83 -11.33 -6.38
N GLN A 337 -8.22 -11.48 -7.56
CA GLN A 337 -8.55 -12.58 -8.48
C GLN A 337 -8.12 -13.95 -7.97
N ARG A 338 -7.01 -14.00 -7.23
CA ARG A 338 -6.40 -15.25 -6.74
C ARG A 338 -6.52 -15.41 -5.23
N ASP A 339 -7.10 -14.42 -4.55
CA ASP A 339 -7.16 -14.31 -3.09
C ASP A 339 -5.77 -14.48 -2.44
N ILE A 340 -4.74 -13.85 -3.03
CA ILE A 340 -3.36 -13.89 -2.53
C ILE A 340 -3.05 -12.57 -1.82
N LEU A 341 -2.55 -12.69 -0.59
CA LEU A 341 -2.10 -11.56 0.22
C LEU A 341 -0.57 -11.57 0.30
N ILE A 342 0.07 -10.46 0.02
CA ILE A 342 1.52 -10.29 0.13
C ILE A 342 1.79 -9.20 1.15
N THR A 343 2.62 -9.51 2.13
CA THR A 343 2.95 -8.59 3.23
C THR A 343 4.46 -8.43 3.32
N ALA A 344 4.90 -7.20 3.56
CA ALA A 344 6.31 -6.92 3.84
C ALA A 344 6.45 -5.87 4.96
N GLY A 345 7.61 -5.84 5.60
CA GLY A 345 7.83 -4.91 6.70
C GLY A 345 9.24 -4.94 7.29
N GLU A 346 9.32 -4.74 8.60
CA GLU A 346 10.54 -4.24 9.26
C GLU A 346 11.69 -5.24 9.32
N SER A 347 11.39 -6.54 9.21
CA SER A 347 12.41 -7.60 9.24
C SER A 347 12.99 -7.92 7.86
N GLY A 348 12.54 -7.25 6.80
CA GLY A 348 13.01 -7.48 5.43
C GLY A 348 12.48 -8.78 4.82
N LEU A 349 11.35 -9.27 5.33
CA LEU A 349 10.69 -10.47 4.80
C LEU A 349 9.57 -10.06 3.86
N VAL A 350 9.46 -10.74 2.72
CA VAL A 350 8.27 -10.74 1.87
C VAL A 350 7.57 -12.06 2.10
N SER A 351 6.39 -12.02 2.70
CA SER A 351 5.58 -13.18 3.04
C SER A 351 4.34 -13.21 2.15
N VAL A 352 4.07 -14.37 1.55
CA VAL A 352 2.93 -14.60 0.66
C VAL A 352 1.97 -15.56 1.34
N TRP A 353 0.72 -15.15 1.42
CA TRP A 353 -0.36 -15.86 2.08
C TRP A 353 -1.46 -16.19 1.08
N SER A 354 -2.04 -17.39 1.18
CA SER A 354 -3.13 -17.84 0.32
C SER A 354 -4.13 -18.67 1.12
N THR A 355 -5.39 -18.62 0.71
CA THR A 355 -6.48 -19.46 1.23
C THR A 355 -6.45 -20.87 0.64
N GLU A 356 -5.99 -21.00 -0.59
CA GLU A 356 -5.76 -22.29 -1.23
C GLU A 356 -4.32 -22.72 -0.93
N GLY A 357 -4.12 -23.97 -0.51
CA GLY A 357 -2.79 -24.57 -0.41
C GLY A 357 -2.02 -24.49 -1.73
N PRO A 358 -0.75 -24.94 -1.83
CA PRO A 358 0.14 -24.68 -2.97
C PRO A 358 -0.28 -25.37 -4.28
N ALA A 359 -1.41 -24.95 -4.85
CA ALA A 359 -2.02 -25.44 -6.05
C ALA A 359 -2.50 -24.24 -6.87
N VAL A 360 -1.57 -23.36 -7.25
CA VAL A 360 -1.78 -22.48 -8.42
C VAL A 360 -1.75 -23.40 -9.65
N SER A 361 -2.91 -23.97 -9.98
CA SER A 361 -3.07 -24.98 -11.02
C SER A 361 -2.99 -24.37 -12.43
N GLU A 362 -1.96 -24.79 -13.16
CA GLU A 362 -1.91 -25.18 -14.59
C GLU A 362 -2.51 -24.32 -15.73
N GLU A 363 -3.10 -23.14 -15.54
CA GLU A 363 -3.66 -22.40 -16.68
C GLU A 363 -2.62 -21.71 -17.60
N ILE A 364 -1.37 -21.57 -17.18
CA ILE A 364 -0.33 -20.91 -17.99
C ILE A 364 0.25 -21.84 -19.09
N LYS A 365 0.07 -23.16 -18.99
CA LYS A 365 0.64 -24.12 -19.97
C LYS A 365 -0.14 -24.25 -21.28
N GLN A 366 -1.41 -23.83 -21.35
CA GLN A 366 -2.21 -24.04 -22.56
C GLN A 366 -2.00 -22.97 -23.64
N ARG A 367 -1.51 -21.77 -23.31
CA ARG A 367 -1.27 -20.71 -24.31
C ARG A 367 0.09 -20.79 -25.03
N SER A 368 1.04 -21.59 -24.55
CA SER A 368 2.40 -21.67 -25.15
C SER A 368 2.62 -22.85 -26.12
N ARG A 369 1.61 -23.71 -26.38
CA ARG A 369 1.75 -24.89 -27.26
C ARG A 369 1.11 -24.77 -28.64
N GLY A 370 0.73 -23.57 -29.07
CA GLY A 370 -0.12 -23.40 -30.24
C GLY A 370 0.33 -22.36 -31.27
N HIS A 371 1.60 -22.32 -31.72
CA HIS A 371 1.96 -21.95 -33.10
C HIS A 371 3.49 -22.01 -33.31
N ASN A 372 3.98 -23.12 -33.88
CA ASN A 372 5.17 -23.09 -34.73
C ASN A 372 5.24 -24.38 -35.56
N ARG A 373 4.63 -24.33 -36.74
CA ARG A 373 4.94 -25.23 -37.86
C ARG A 373 4.90 -24.43 -39.16
N HIS A 374 5.95 -23.67 -39.43
CA HIS A 374 6.32 -23.37 -40.81
C HIS A 374 7.16 -24.54 -41.33
N LYS A 375 6.62 -25.27 -42.31
CA LYS A 375 7.40 -26.18 -43.15
C LYS A 375 8.05 -25.36 -44.28
N PRO A 376 9.30 -25.68 -44.67
CA PRO A 376 9.94 -25.05 -45.81
C PRO A 376 9.49 -25.76 -47.10
N TYR A 377 9.12 -24.98 -48.11
CA TYR A 377 9.35 -25.27 -49.53
C TYR A 377 9.43 -23.95 -50.28
#